data_AF-A0A1G3XV75-F1
#
_entry.id   AF-A0A1G3XV75-F1
#
_cell.length_a   1.000
_cell.length_b   1.000
_cell.length_c   1.000
_cell.angle_alpha   90.00
_cell.angle_beta   90.00
_cell.angle_gamma   90.00
#
_symmetry.space_group_name_H-M   'P 1'
#
loop_
_entity.id
_entity.type
_entity.pdbx_description
1 polymer ?
#
loop_
_entity_poly.entity_id
_entity_poly.type
_entity_poly.pdbx_seq_one_letter_code
_entity_poly.pdbx_strand_id
1 'polypeptide(L)'
;MSTFSVSGLSSGINASEIISKLMELERRPVSLLQSKQKAYNDKITTYSDLASKVSALKTAADALRTTSNFYAKKASVSDSTILDASATNSAAAGNYTIASHSTAGKIQLAQVEQKSHTAGTAALTTSVNGSGSDKVFEYTYASTQRSLTVADGTTLEGLRNLINSDTSNPGVTATIIYDGSVYKLALTGEDSGSTKAISIDSGTTLDGTGSTVNFTSSAFTTNQSAQDAKLRINGIDITSSSNVVSDVITGLTITLKKESTSAVTVAVTNDTDSIKKKIEGFVTAYNDVINYIASKSTWDSTTKTGGSLLGDATARDVVRRLKDMVISTVSAASSDVDSLTEIGITTNSKDGTLSINSTTLGDKLSAKIDDVAKL
;
A
#
# COMPACT_ATOMS: atom_id res chain seq x y z
N MET A 1 73.50 26.41 -33.77
CA MET A 1 73.51 25.37 -34.82
C MET A 1 74.73 24.48 -34.66
N SER A 2 74.51 23.24 -34.28
CA SER A 2 75.36 22.04 -34.52
C SER A 2 74.61 20.88 -33.86
N THR A 3 73.60 20.33 -34.53
CA THR A 3 73.67 19.08 -35.32
C THR A 3 74.23 17.90 -34.51
N PHE A 4 73.33 17.24 -33.77
CA PHE A 4 73.43 15.81 -33.50
C PHE A 4 72.21 15.11 -34.13
N SER A 5 72.39 14.77 -35.40
CA SER A 5 71.64 13.81 -36.22
C SER A 5 72.76 13.12 -36.99
N VAL A 6 72.94 11.81 -37.10
CA VAL A 6 72.04 10.66 -37.25
C VAL A 6 72.90 9.42 -36.95
N SER A 7 72.34 8.33 -36.43
CA SER A 7 72.88 7.00 -36.71
C SER A 7 71.74 5.99 -36.82
N GLY A 8 71.53 5.41 -38.00
CA GLY A 8 70.50 4.38 -38.20
C GLY A 8 69.95 4.16 -39.62
N LEU A 9 70.55 4.68 -40.69
CA LEU A 9 70.06 4.47 -42.07
C LEU A 9 70.79 3.36 -42.86
N SER A 10 71.64 2.53 -42.22
CA SER A 10 72.37 1.44 -42.93
C SER A 10 72.46 0.09 -42.19
N SER A 11 72.07 0.02 -40.92
CA SER A 11 71.89 -1.23 -40.18
C SER A 11 70.38 -1.43 -40.06
N GLY A 12 69.82 -2.61 -40.35
CA GLY A 12 68.39 -2.91 -40.19
C GLY A 12 67.88 -2.88 -38.73
N ILE A 13 68.32 -1.90 -37.96
CA ILE A 13 68.09 -1.68 -36.54
C ILE A 13 67.18 -0.46 -36.43
N ASN A 14 65.91 -0.72 -36.14
CA ASN A 14 64.89 0.29 -35.98
C ASN A 14 65.06 0.98 -34.61
N ALA A 15 65.80 2.08 -34.57
CA ALA A 15 66.08 2.82 -33.32
C ALA A 15 64.80 3.27 -32.59
N SER A 16 63.74 3.60 -33.34
CA SER A 16 62.41 3.90 -32.77
C SER A 16 61.79 2.69 -32.08
N GLU A 17 61.97 1.49 -32.63
CA GLU A 17 61.51 0.24 -32.04
C GLU A 17 62.30 -0.12 -30.77
N ILE A 18 63.62 0.11 -30.76
CA ILE A 18 64.45 -0.09 -29.56
C ILE A 18 64.07 0.89 -28.45
N ILE A 19 63.92 2.18 -28.77
CA ILE A 19 63.48 3.18 -27.79
C ILE A 19 62.09 2.83 -27.26
N SER A 20 61.17 2.39 -28.12
CA SER A 20 59.83 1.94 -27.69
C SER A 20 59.90 0.71 -26.77
N LYS A 21 60.71 -0.31 -27.11
CA LYS A 21 60.91 -1.50 -26.27
C LYS A 21 61.59 -1.19 -24.93
N LEU A 22 62.55 -0.25 -24.90
CA LEU A 22 63.17 0.23 -23.66
C LEU A 22 62.18 1.02 -22.82
N MET A 23 61.37 1.89 -23.43
CA MET A 23 60.29 2.59 -22.72
C MET A 23 59.22 1.63 -22.19
N GLU A 24 58.86 0.57 -22.92
CA GLU A 24 57.95 -0.47 -22.41
C GLU A 24 58.55 -1.20 -21.20
N LEU A 25 59.84 -1.54 -21.24
CA LEU A 25 60.56 -2.16 -20.13
C LEU A 25 60.58 -1.24 -18.90
N GLU A 26 60.90 0.04 -19.09
CA GLU A 26 60.93 1.04 -18.01
C GLU A 26 59.52 1.39 -17.49
N ARG A 27 58.45 1.20 -18.28
CA ARG A 27 57.06 1.35 -17.84
C ARG A 27 56.52 0.13 -17.09
N ARG A 28 57.23 -1.01 -17.05
CA ARG A 28 56.78 -2.22 -16.33
C ARG A 28 56.36 -1.97 -14.87
N PRO A 29 57.09 -1.19 -14.05
CA PRO A 29 56.66 -0.89 -12.69
C PRO A 29 55.31 -0.18 -12.65
N VAL A 30 55.06 0.75 -13.57
CA VAL A 30 53.78 1.46 -13.70
C VAL A 30 52.66 0.49 -14.08
N SER A 31 52.87 -0.37 -15.07
CA SER A 31 51.88 -1.38 -15.47
C SER A 31 51.55 -2.37 -14.36
N LEU A 32 52.55 -2.76 -13.56
CA LEU A 32 52.36 -3.60 -12.37
C LEU A 32 51.52 -2.87 -11.30
N LEU A 33 51.78 -1.60 -11.05
CA LEU A 33 51.00 -0.80 -10.11
C LEU A 33 49.55 -0.58 -10.59
N GLN A 34 49.35 -0.31 -11.88
CA GLN A 34 48.02 -0.20 -12.49
C GLN A 34 47.24 -1.53 -12.38
N SER A 35 47.91 -2.66 -12.58
CA SER A 35 47.30 -3.99 -12.41
C SER A 35 46.89 -4.25 -10.96
N LYS A 36 47.74 -3.87 -9.99
CA LYS A 36 47.40 -3.93 -8.55
C LYS A 36 46.24 -3.02 -8.20
N GLN A 37 46.23 -1.78 -8.72
CA GLN A 37 45.14 -0.83 -8.51
C GLN A 37 43.82 -1.39 -9.03
N LYS A 38 43.82 -1.96 -10.24
CA LYS A 38 42.63 -2.61 -10.79
C LYS A 38 42.16 -3.77 -9.90
N ALA A 39 43.07 -4.63 -9.47
CA ALA A 39 42.72 -5.75 -8.59
C ALA A 39 42.12 -5.29 -7.25
N TYR A 40 42.63 -4.19 -6.66
CA TYR A 40 42.04 -3.61 -5.46
C TYR A 40 40.68 -2.98 -5.71
N ASN A 41 40.49 -2.27 -6.82
CA ASN A 41 39.19 -1.71 -7.19
C ASN A 41 38.15 -2.82 -7.42
N ASP A 42 38.51 -3.90 -8.12
CA ASP A 42 37.64 -5.06 -8.29
C ASP A 42 37.27 -5.67 -6.92
N LYS A 43 38.23 -5.74 -5.98
CA LYS A 43 37.99 -6.23 -4.61
C LYS A 43 37.07 -5.29 -3.80
N ILE A 44 37.23 -3.98 -3.93
CA ILE A 44 36.35 -2.97 -3.31
C ILE A 44 34.91 -3.16 -3.80
N THR A 45 34.70 -3.28 -5.11
CA THR A 45 33.39 -3.53 -5.70
C THR A 45 32.79 -4.82 -5.16
N THR A 46 33.56 -5.91 -5.12
CA THR A 46 33.09 -7.20 -4.57
C THR A 46 32.64 -7.09 -3.11
N TYR A 47 33.39 -6.38 -2.27
CA TYR A 47 33.00 -6.18 -0.87
C TYR A 47 31.78 -5.27 -0.73
N SER A 48 31.64 -4.26 -1.58
CA SER A 48 30.45 -3.39 -1.61
C SER A 48 29.18 -4.17 -1.97
N ASP A 49 29.26 -5.03 -2.98
CA ASP A 49 28.16 -5.92 -3.37
C ASP A 49 27.83 -6.92 -2.25
N LEU A 50 28.86 -7.54 -1.65
CA LEU A 50 28.68 -8.47 -0.53
C LEU A 50 28.01 -7.77 0.66
N ALA A 51 28.46 -6.56 1.01
CA ALA A 51 27.86 -5.76 2.07
C ALA A 51 26.38 -5.45 1.76
N SER A 52 26.06 -5.12 0.52
CA SER A 52 24.68 -4.88 0.08
C SER A 52 23.80 -6.13 0.23
N LYS A 53 24.32 -7.30 -0.14
CA LYS A 53 23.60 -8.59 0.03
C LYS A 53 23.42 -8.98 1.49
N VAL A 54 24.45 -8.80 2.31
CA VAL A 54 24.36 -9.02 3.77
C VAL A 54 23.35 -8.05 4.40
N SER A 55 23.30 -6.79 3.93
CA SER A 55 22.29 -5.83 4.38
C SER A 55 20.88 -6.28 3.99
N ALA A 56 20.67 -6.80 2.78
CA ALA A 56 19.38 -7.35 2.36
C ALA A 56 18.95 -8.56 3.20
N LEU A 57 19.90 -9.47 3.49
CA LEU A 57 19.67 -10.58 4.42
C LEU A 57 19.30 -10.09 5.82
N LYS A 58 19.99 -9.06 6.33
CA LYS A 58 19.65 -8.45 7.62
C LYS A 58 18.22 -7.92 7.62
N THR A 59 17.80 -7.19 6.59
CA THR A 59 16.43 -6.69 6.46
C THR A 59 15.39 -7.83 6.44
N ALA A 60 15.66 -8.90 5.70
CA ALA A 60 14.79 -10.06 5.66
C ALA A 60 14.70 -10.77 7.03
N ALA A 61 15.82 -10.88 7.75
CA ALA A 61 15.85 -11.41 9.11
C ALA A 61 15.11 -10.51 10.12
N ASP A 62 15.26 -9.19 10.03
CA ASP A 62 14.56 -8.23 10.90
C ASP A 62 13.04 -8.32 10.73
N ALA A 63 12.55 -8.59 9.52
CA ALA A 63 11.13 -8.79 9.25
C ALA A 63 10.54 -10.01 9.98
N LEU A 64 11.39 -11.01 10.27
CA LEU A 64 11.06 -12.22 11.04
C LEU A 64 11.44 -12.11 12.52
N ARG A 65 12.14 -11.06 12.96
CA ARG A 65 12.60 -10.95 14.35
C ARG A 65 11.47 -10.67 15.36
N THR A 66 10.37 -10.08 14.93
CA THR A 66 9.32 -9.63 15.84
C THR A 66 8.19 -10.64 15.90
N THR A 67 7.94 -11.23 17.06
CA THR A 67 6.88 -12.23 17.28
C THR A 67 5.51 -11.72 16.84
N SER A 68 5.20 -10.43 17.03
CA SER A 68 3.96 -9.80 16.55
C SER A 68 3.73 -9.94 15.04
N ASN A 69 4.79 -10.12 14.25
CA ASN A 69 4.71 -10.32 12.80
C ASN A 69 4.26 -11.73 12.41
N PHE A 70 4.32 -12.70 13.34
CA PHE A 70 3.76 -14.04 13.21
C PHE A 70 2.29 -14.12 13.64
N TYR A 71 1.83 -13.12 14.38
CA TYR A 71 0.42 -13.00 14.79
C TYR A 71 -0.42 -12.16 13.82
N ALA A 72 0.06 -11.99 12.58
CA ALA A 72 -0.72 -11.35 11.53
C ALA A 72 -2.05 -12.10 11.34
N LYS A 73 -3.14 -11.35 11.23
CA LYS A 73 -4.47 -11.90 10.97
C LYS A 73 -4.91 -11.53 9.56
N LYS A 74 -5.65 -12.42 8.92
CA LYS A 74 -6.38 -12.14 7.69
C LYS A 74 -7.86 -12.40 7.91
N ALA A 75 -8.68 -11.55 7.33
CA ALA A 75 -10.11 -11.77 7.22
C ALA A 75 -10.42 -12.29 5.81
N SER A 76 -11.35 -13.24 5.73
CA SER A 76 -11.93 -13.72 4.48
C SER A 76 -13.45 -13.70 4.61
N VAL A 77 -14.13 -13.43 3.50
CA VAL A 77 -15.58 -13.27 3.48
C VAL A 77 -16.20 -14.34 2.59
N SER A 78 -17.35 -14.88 2.99
CA SER A 78 -18.04 -15.91 2.19
C SER A 78 -18.69 -15.36 0.92
N ASP A 79 -18.96 -14.05 0.86
CA ASP A 79 -19.47 -13.35 -0.32
C ASP A 79 -18.92 -11.93 -0.39
N SER A 80 -17.94 -11.71 -1.28
CA SER A 80 -17.26 -10.43 -1.47
C SER A 80 -18.07 -9.41 -2.27
N THR A 81 -19.21 -9.81 -2.84
CA THR A 81 -20.12 -8.92 -3.57
C THR A 81 -21.02 -8.12 -2.61
N ILE A 82 -21.25 -8.65 -1.41
CA ILE A 82 -22.07 -8.01 -0.37
C ILE A 82 -21.22 -7.12 0.53
N LEU A 83 -20.06 -7.62 0.98
CA LEU A 83 -19.17 -6.88 1.86
C LEU A 83 -17.69 -7.27 1.67
N ASP A 84 -16.81 -6.46 2.22
CA ASP A 84 -15.40 -6.78 2.45
C ASP A 84 -15.10 -6.82 3.95
N ALA A 85 -13.98 -7.44 4.32
CA ALA A 85 -13.48 -7.39 5.68
C ALA A 85 -11.96 -7.38 5.71
N SER A 86 -11.40 -6.57 6.60
CA SER A 86 -9.97 -6.53 6.90
C SER A 86 -9.74 -6.72 8.39
N ALA A 87 -8.73 -7.50 8.74
CA ALA A 87 -8.32 -7.72 10.12
C ALA A 87 -6.94 -7.12 10.40
N THR A 88 -6.77 -6.59 11.60
CA THR A 88 -5.48 -6.21 12.17
C THR A 88 -4.98 -7.34 13.09
N ASN A 89 -3.73 -7.24 13.56
CA ASN A 89 -3.13 -8.25 14.42
C ASN A 89 -3.85 -8.42 15.77
N SER A 90 -4.63 -7.43 16.21
CA SER A 90 -5.43 -7.50 17.45
C SER A 90 -6.78 -8.20 17.27
N ALA A 91 -7.15 -8.57 16.03
CA ALA A 91 -8.40 -9.27 15.78
C ALA A 91 -8.38 -10.67 16.39
N ALA A 92 -9.45 -11.01 17.12
CA ALA A 92 -9.64 -12.37 17.61
C ALA A 92 -9.99 -13.30 16.42
N ALA A 93 -9.29 -14.45 16.36
CA ALA A 93 -9.57 -15.47 15.36
C ALA A 93 -10.94 -16.11 15.62
N GLY A 94 -11.67 -16.40 14.54
CA GLY A 94 -13.02 -16.93 14.63
C GLY A 94 -13.87 -16.58 13.44
N ASN A 95 -15.11 -17.09 13.44
CA ASN A 95 -16.11 -16.80 12.43
C ASN A 95 -17.12 -15.80 13.00
N TYR A 96 -17.37 -14.73 12.26
CA TYR A 96 -18.36 -13.70 12.58
C TYR A 96 -19.44 -13.74 11.52
N THR A 97 -20.69 -14.00 11.92
CA THR A 97 -21.83 -13.99 11.00
C THR A 97 -22.40 -12.59 10.91
N ILE A 98 -22.37 -12.04 9.70
CA ILE A 98 -22.98 -10.78 9.33
C ILE A 98 -24.34 -11.06 8.70
N ALA A 99 -25.41 -10.53 9.27
CA ALA A 99 -26.77 -10.85 8.87
C ALA A 99 -27.66 -9.60 8.80
N SER A 100 -28.90 -9.79 8.35
CA SER A 100 -29.92 -8.75 8.33
C SER A 100 -30.14 -8.13 9.70
N HIS A 101 -30.26 -6.80 9.74
CA HIS A 101 -30.67 -6.09 10.95
C HIS A 101 -32.11 -6.43 11.32
N SER A 102 -32.40 -6.56 12.62
CA SER A 102 -33.72 -6.99 13.11
C SER A 102 -34.86 -6.09 12.60
N THR A 103 -34.70 -4.78 12.71
CA THR A 103 -35.67 -3.78 12.25
C THR A 103 -35.65 -3.54 10.74
N ALA A 104 -34.50 -3.63 10.07
CA ALA A 104 -34.41 -3.32 8.65
C ALA A 104 -34.78 -4.51 7.75
N GLY A 105 -34.71 -5.75 8.27
CA GLY A 105 -34.94 -6.98 7.51
C GLY A 105 -33.84 -7.32 6.49
N LYS A 106 -32.82 -6.46 6.36
CA LYS A 106 -31.69 -6.59 5.44
C LYS A 106 -30.41 -6.05 6.08
N ILE A 107 -29.27 -6.41 5.51
CA ILE A 107 -28.05 -5.61 5.58
C ILE A 107 -28.34 -4.36 4.76
N GLN A 108 -28.37 -3.21 5.43
CA GLN A 108 -28.68 -1.91 4.84
C GLN A 108 -27.41 -1.08 4.73
N LEU A 109 -27.30 -0.34 3.62
CA LEU A 109 -26.22 0.61 3.42
C LEU A 109 -26.56 1.98 4.02
N ALA A 110 -25.53 2.64 4.54
CA ALA A 110 -25.57 4.06 4.80
C ALA A 110 -25.68 4.81 3.46
N GLN A 111 -26.52 5.82 3.41
CA GLN A 111 -26.74 6.66 2.22
C GLN A 111 -26.64 8.13 2.60
N VAL A 112 -26.22 8.95 1.64
CA VAL A 112 -26.22 10.42 1.71
C VAL A 112 -27.61 10.96 1.38
N GLU A 113 -27.91 12.19 1.81
CA GLU A 113 -29.09 12.89 1.32
C GLU A 113 -28.82 13.43 -0.09
N GLN A 114 -29.76 13.22 -1.01
CA GLN A 114 -29.80 13.89 -2.30
C GLN A 114 -31.16 14.54 -2.49
N LYS A 115 -31.15 15.84 -2.78
CA LYS A 115 -32.34 16.62 -3.13
C LYS A 115 -32.17 17.25 -4.50
N SER A 116 -33.27 17.41 -5.23
CA SER A 116 -33.28 18.18 -6.48
C SER A 116 -34.46 19.12 -6.53
N HIS A 117 -34.24 20.23 -7.23
CA HIS A 117 -35.27 21.17 -7.55
C HIS A 117 -36.26 20.55 -8.55
N THR A 118 -37.55 20.70 -8.29
CA THR A 118 -38.63 20.06 -9.05
C THR A 118 -38.89 20.69 -10.42
N ALA A 119 -38.95 22.03 -10.49
CA ALA A 119 -39.24 22.75 -11.75
C ALA A 119 -37.99 23.04 -12.62
N GLY A 120 -36.90 23.53 -12.03
CA GLY A 120 -35.68 23.91 -12.77
C GLY A 120 -35.83 25.23 -13.53
N THR A 121 -34.83 25.60 -14.33
CA THR A 121 -34.80 26.80 -15.18
C THR A 121 -34.51 26.46 -16.64
N ALA A 122 -34.84 27.36 -17.57
CA ALA A 122 -34.59 27.14 -19.00
C ALA A 122 -33.10 27.18 -19.40
N ALA A 123 -32.27 27.90 -18.64
CA ALA A 123 -30.84 28.05 -18.90
C ALA A 123 -30.05 28.28 -17.60
N LEU A 124 -28.75 27.93 -17.62
CA LEU A 124 -27.82 28.16 -16.51
C LEU A 124 -27.74 29.63 -16.08
N THR A 125 -27.88 30.54 -17.05
CA THR A 125 -27.84 32.00 -16.87
C THR A 125 -29.18 32.61 -16.48
N THR A 126 -30.25 31.80 -16.34
CA THR A 126 -31.56 32.30 -15.89
C THR A 126 -31.42 32.84 -14.47
N SER A 127 -31.91 34.05 -14.24
CA SER A 127 -31.91 34.64 -12.90
C SER A 127 -32.82 33.84 -11.96
N VAL A 128 -32.31 33.52 -10.77
CA VAL A 128 -33.05 32.90 -9.67
C VAL A 128 -33.54 33.93 -8.65
N ASN A 129 -32.93 35.12 -8.63
CA ASN A 129 -33.44 36.29 -7.91
C ASN A 129 -33.57 37.48 -8.87
N GLY A 130 -34.80 37.83 -9.23
CA GLY A 130 -35.13 39.00 -10.05
C GLY A 130 -36.07 39.95 -9.30
N SER A 131 -36.02 39.94 -7.97
CA SER A 131 -36.95 40.68 -7.13
C SER A 131 -36.62 42.17 -7.00
N GLY A 132 -35.47 42.61 -7.51
CA GLY A 132 -34.97 43.98 -7.36
C GLY A 132 -34.30 44.25 -6.01
N SER A 133 -34.04 43.21 -5.21
CA SER A 133 -33.39 43.29 -3.91
C SER A 133 -32.70 41.97 -3.55
N ASP A 134 -31.79 41.99 -2.58
CA ASP A 134 -31.15 40.78 -2.08
C ASP A 134 -32.16 39.87 -1.36
N LYS A 135 -32.03 38.57 -1.60
CA LYS A 135 -32.82 37.51 -0.97
C LYS A 135 -31.92 36.57 -0.18
N VAL A 136 -32.52 35.59 0.47
CA VAL A 136 -31.83 34.62 1.33
C VAL A 136 -32.17 33.20 0.88
N PHE A 137 -31.15 32.36 0.75
CA PHE A 137 -31.29 30.90 0.64
C PHE A 137 -30.76 30.25 1.91
N GLU A 138 -31.63 29.59 2.66
CA GLU A 138 -31.29 28.95 3.93
C GLU A 138 -31.48 27.44 3.86
N TYR A 139 -30.46 26.73 4.34
CA TYR A 139 -30.50 25.28 4.44
C TYR A 139 -29.76 24.79 5.67
N THR A 140 -30.21 23.66 6.21
CA THR A 140 -29.55 22.97 7.32
C THR A 140 -29.00 21.64 6.82
N TYR A 141 -27.77 21.32 7.21
CA TYR A 141 -27.15 20.01 7.00
C TYR A 141 -26.39 19.59 8.25
N ALA A 142 -26.57 18.33 8.67
CA ALA A 142 -25.93 17.78 9.87
C ALA A 142 -26.10 18.67 11.12
N SER A 143 -27.31 19.20 11.33
CA SER A 143 -27.66 20.16 12.41
C SER A 143 -26.94 21.52 12.35
N THR A 144 -26.26 21.83 11.25
CA THR A 144 -25.63 23.13 11.01
C THR A 144 -26.43 23.91 9.97
N GLN A 145 -26.99 25.04 10.37
CA GLN A 145 -27.73 25.94 9.49
C GLN A 145 -26.78 26.88 8.74
N ARG A 146 -27.07 27.11 7.46
CA ARG A 146 -26.44 28.09 6.58
C ARG A 146 -27.47 29.04 6.02
N SER A 147 -27.11 30.32 5.99
CA SER A 147 -27.89 31.39 5.39
C SER A 147 -27.01 32.11 4.38
N LEU A 148 -27.44 32.10 3.11
CA LEU A 148 -26.71 32.67 2.00
C LEU A 148 -27.48 33.86 1.44
N THR A 149 -26.83 35.03 1.41
CA THR A 149 -27.37 36.19 0.70
C THR A 149 -27.25 35.98 -0.80
N VAL A 150 -28.40 35.99 -1.48
CA VAL A 150 -28.52 35.86 -2.93
C VAL A 150 -28.84 37.24 -3.48
N ALA A 151 -27.84 37.91 -4.05
CA ALA A 151 -28.01 39.23 -4.63
C ALA A 151 -29.01 39.22 -5.81
N ASP A 152 -29.64 40.36 -6.07
CA ASP A 152 -30.46 40.53 -7.28
C ASP A 152 -29.65 40.24 -8.56
N GLY A 153 -30.27 39.58 -9.53
CA GLY A 153 -29.62 39.13 -10.77
C GLY A 153 -28.79 37.84 -10.63
N THR A 154 -28.70 37.23 -9.44
CA THR A 154 -28.00 35.95 -9.28
C THR A 154 -28.63 34.88 -10.18
N THR A 155 -27.81 34.19 -10.97
CA THR A 155 -28.26 33.12 -11.88
C THR A 155 -28.30 31.75 -11.21
N LEU A 156 -28.88 30.74 -11.87
CA LEU A 156 -28.84 29.36 -11.37
C LEU A 156 -27.39 28.88 -11.16
N GLU A 157 -26.51 29.17 -12.11
CA GLU A 157 -25.07 28.92 -11.96
C GLU A 157 -24.46 29.69 -10.80
N GLY A 158 -24.85 30.96 -10.63
CA GLY A 158 -24.43 31.80 -9.51
C GLY A 158 -24.82 31.18 -8.16
N LEU A 159 -26.05 30.68 -8.02
CA LEU A 159 -26.52 30.03 -6.79
C LEU A 159 -25.75 28.75 -6.47
N ARG A 160 -25.48 27.91 -7.48
CA ARG A 160 -24.60 26.73 -7.31
C ARG A 160 -23.24 27.15 -6.78
N ASN A 161 -22.62 28.16 -7.41
CA ASN A 161 -21.29 28.63 -7.02
C ASN A 161 -21.29 29.23 -5.62
N LEU A 162 -22.35 29.95 -5.25
CA LEU A 162 -22.52 30.54 -3.92
C LEU A 162 -22.55 29.47 -2.83
N ILE A 163 -23.27 28.37 -3.05
CA ILE A 163 -23.31 27.23 -2.12
C ILE A 163 -21.91 26.58 -2.03
N ASN A 164 -21.31 26.23 -3.16
CA ASN A 164 -20.04 25.48 -3.18
C ASN A 164 -18.83 26.31 -2.71
N SER A 165 -18.91 27.64 -2.82
CA SER A 165 -17.81 28.54 -2.43
C SER A 165 -18.03 29.16 -1.04
N ASP A 166 -19.13 28.83 -0.35
CA ASP A 166 -19.31 29.24 1.04
C ASP A 166 -18.25 28.59 1.92
N THR A 167 -17.33 29.41 2.45
CA THR A 167 -16.26 28.96 3.35
C THR A 167 -16.76 28.28 4.62
N SER A 168 -18.03 28.51 4.99
CA SER A 168 -18.68 27.88 6.14
C SER A 168 -19.65 26.78 5.74
N ASN A 169 -19.59 26.29 4.50
CA ASN A 169 -20.44 25.19 4.02
C ASN A 169 -20.18 23.91 4.86
N PRO A 170 -21.22 23.32 5.48
CA PRO A 170 -21.08 22.18 6.38
C PRO A 170 -20.90 20.83 5.66
N GLY A 171 -20.69 20.83 4.34
CA GLY A 171 -20.53 19.62 3.52
C GLY A 171 -21.72 19.34 2.60
N VAL A 172 -22.31 20.38 2.00
CA VAL A 172 -23.33 20.24 0.95
C VAL A 172 -22.73 20.66 -0.39
N THR A 173 -22.73 19.74 -1.34
CA THR A 173 -22.33 20.04 -2.73
C THR A 173 -23.56 20.34 -3.57
N ALA A 174 -23.55 21.49 -4.24
CA ALA A 174 -24.53 21.86 -5.25
C ALA A 174 -24.02 21.53 -6.66
N THR A 175 -24.88 20.93 -7.47
CA THR A 175 -24.66 20.70 -8.91
C THR A 175 -25.88 21.12 -9.71
N ILE A 176 -25.74 21.21 -11.02
CA ILE A 176 -26.85 21.48 -11.93
C ILE A 176 -26.97 20.32 -12.91
N ILE A 177 -28.16 19.71 -12.96
CA ILE A 177 -28.47 18.58 -13.82
C ILE A 177 -29.43 19.07 -14.90
N TYR A 178 -29.09 18.82 -16.16
CA TYR A 178 -30.00 19.03 -17.29
C TYR A 178 -30.81 17.77 -17.53
N ASP A 179 -32.14 17.86 -17.47
CA ASP A 179 -33.04 16.69 -17.62
C ASP A 179 -33.49 16.45 -19.06
N GLY A 180 -32.92 17.18 -20.03
CA GLY A 180 -33.33 17.16 -21.43
C GLY A 180 -34.28 18.29 -21.81
N SER A 181 -34.85 19.01 -20.84
CA SER A 181 -35.71 20.19 -21.06
C SER A 181 -35.31 21.40 -20.21
N VAL A 182 -34.97 21.18 -18.94
CA VAL A 182 -34.65 22.22 -17.96
C VAL A 182 -33.42 21.86 -17.12
N TYR A 183 -32.80 22.89 -16.55
CA TYR A 183 -31.66 22.78 -15.64
C TYR A 183 -32.14 22.83 -14.19
N LYS A 184 -31.83 21.80 -13.40
CA LYS A 184 -32.26 21.65 -12.01
C LYS A 184 -31.08 21.73 -11.06
N LEU A 185 -31.20 22.53 -10.02
CA LEU A 185 -30.26 22.50 -8.90
C LEU A 185 -30.43 21.16 -8.17
N ALA A 186 -29.34 20.45 -7.95
CA ALA A 186 -29.29 19.27 -7.10
C ALA A 186 -28.28 19.49 -5.97
N LEU A 187 -28.66 19.05 -4.77
CA LEU A 187 -27.89 19.18 -3.55
C LEU A 187 -27.59 17.79 -3.01
N THR A 188 -26.32 17.52 -2.70
CA THR A 188 -25.87 16.25 -2.13
C THR A 188 -25.11 16.53 -0.84
N GLY A 189 -25.45 15.80 0.22
CA GLY A 189 -24.68 15.83 1.46
C GLY A 189 -23.40 15.00 1.31
N GLU A 190 -22.31 15.46 1.93
CA GLU A 190 -21.01 14.79 1.87
C GLU A 190 -21.01 13.45 2.61
N ASP A 191 -21.52 13.45 3.84
CA ASP A 191 -21.57 12.28 4.70
C ASP A 191 -22.92 11.53 4.60
N SER A 192 -22.85 10.21 4.78
CA SER A 192 -24.01 9.35 4.98
C SER A 192 -24.45 9.28 6.44
N GLY A 193 -25.65 8.75 6.68
CA GLY A 193 -26.20 8.52 8.01
C GLY A 193 -27.46 9.33 8.29
N SER A 194 -28.33 8.83 9.16
CA SER A 194 -29.67 9.40 9.38
C SER A 194 -29.67 10.84 9.91
N THR A 195 -28.57 11.28 10.53
CA THR A 195 -28.37 12.65 11.03
C THR A 195 -27.86 13.62 9.96
N LYS A 196 -27.52 13.13 8.76
CA LYS A 196 -26.93 13.89 7.65
C LYS A 196 -27.98 14.28 6.61
N ALA A 197 -29.19 14.60 7.06
CA ALA A 197 -30.24 15.11 6.20
C ALA A 197 -29.95 16.57 5.78
N ILE A 198 -30.34 16.92 4.55
CA ILE A 198 -30.44 18.30 4.10
C ILE A 198 -31.88 18.76 4.32
N SER A 199 -32.07 19.95 4.87
CA SER A 199 -33.35 20.65 4.92
C SER A 199 -33.20 22.00 4.24
N ILE A 200 -34.18 22.39 3.42
CA ILE A 200 -34.31 23.78 2.98
C ILE A 200 -35.20 24.47 4.01
N ASP A 201 -34.68 25.51 4.63
CA ASP A 201 -35.29 26.07 5.82
C ASP A 201 -36.32 27.15 5.47
N SER A 202 -37.26 27.38 6.39
CA SER A 202 -38.36 28.33 6.21
C SER A 202 -37.92 29.80 6.12
N GLY A 203 -36.67 30.12 6.48
CA GLY A 203 -36.10 31.45 6.28
C GLY A 203 -35.62 31.72 4.86
N THR A 204 -35.71 30.74 3.95
CA THR A 204 -35.48 30.97 2.51
C THR A 204 -36.51 31.94 1.94
N THR A 205 -36.06 33.04 1.36
CA THR A 205 -36.90 34.09 0.74
C THR A 205 -36.82 34.14 -0.78
N LEU A 206 -36.10 33.20 -1.42
CA LEU A 206 -36.21 32.93 -2.87
C LEU A 206 -37.53 32.21 -3.16
N ASP A 207 -38.61 32.96 -3.15
CA ASP A 207 -40.00 32.48 -3.29
C ASP A 207 -40.55 32.52 -4.72
N GLY A 208 -39.73 32.94 -5.70
CA GLY A 208 -40.13 33.12 -7.10
C GLY A 208 -40.65 34.52 -7.43
N THR A 209 -40.57 35.47 -6.49
CA THR A 209 -40.86 36.89 -6.77
C THR A 209 -39.95 37.45 -7.87
N GLY A 210 -40.51 38.33 -8.73
CA GLY A 210 -39.78 38.88 -9.88
C GLY A 210 -39.78 37.97 -11.12
N SER A 211 -40.81 37.13 -11.27
CA SER A 211 -40.94 36.17 -12.39
C SER A 211 -39.80 35.14 -12.47
N THR A 212 -39.21 34.79 -11.32
CA THR A 212 -38.22 33.71 -11.20
C THR A 212 -38.86 32.42 -10.69
N VAL A 213 -38.07 31.36 -10.61
CA VAL A 213 -38.53 30.09 -10.04
C VAL A 213 -38.37 30.09 -8.51
N ASN A 214 -39.30 29.43 -7.82
CA ASN A 214 -39.33 29.31 -6.37
C ASN A 214 -38.28 28.31 -5.86
N PHE A 215 -37.46 28.67 -4.87
CA PHE A 215 -36.47 27.82 -4.18
C PHE A 215 -36.79 27.56 -2.69
N THR A 216 -37.99 27.90 -2.22
CA THR A 216 -38.44 27.50 -0.87
C THR A 216 -38.55 25.97 -0.75
N SER A 217 -38.71 25.46 0.47
CA SER A 217 -38.68 24.03 0.77
C SER A 217 -39.61 23.17 -0.10
N SER A 218 -40.79 23.68 -0.47
CA SER A 218 -41.75 22.99 -1.35
C SER A 218 -41.24 22.75 -2.78
N ALA A 219 -40.21 23.49 -3.21
CA ALA A 219 -39.65 23.38 -4.56
C ALA A 219 -38.67 22.21 -4.70
N PHE A 220 -38.29 21.55 -3.60
CA PHE A 220 -37.32 20.47 -3.60
C PHE A 220 -37.98 19.11 -3.29
N THR A 221 -37.50 18.08 -3.97
CA THR A 221 -37.84 16.68 -3.66
C THR A 221 -36.60 15.96 -3.13
N THR A 222 -36.78 15.03 -2.19
CA THR A 222 -35.73 14.09 -1.78
C THR A 222 -35.69 12.94 -2.77
N ASN A 223 -34.58 12.82 -3.50
CA ASN A 223 -34.32 11.71 -4.41
C ASN A 223 -33.73 10.50 -3.69
N GLN A 224 -32.95 10.76 -2.64
CA GLN A 224 -32.33 9.75 -1.79
C GLN A 224 -32.27 10.30 -0.36
N SER A 225 -32.82 9.58 0.61
CA SER A 225 -32.77 10.00 2.01
C SER A 225 -31.46 9.56 2.65
N ALA A 226 -30.86 10.44 3.46
CA ALA A 226 -29.75 10.04 4.31
C ALA A 226 -30.23 9.00 5.32
N GLN A 227 -29.50 7.89 5.42
CA GLN A 227 -29.83 6.81 6.35
C GLN A 227 -28.56 6.11 6.81
N ASP A 228 -28.64 5.46 7.97
CA ASP A 228 -27.55 4.66 8.53
C ASP A 228 -27.45 3.30 7.85
N ALA A 229 -26.24 2.76 7.84
CA ALA A 229 -25.99 1.35 7.64
C ALA A 229 -26.54 0.56 8.84
N LYS A 230 -27.18 -0.56 8.56
CA LYS A 230 -27.77 -1.43 9.58
C LYS A 230 -27.44 -2.88 9.25
N LEU A 231 -26.87 -3.59 10.21
CA LEU A 231 -26.48 -4.99 10.09
C LEU A 231 -26.56 -5.68 11.45
N ARG A 232 -26.48 -7.01 11.46
CA ARG A 232 -26.25 -7.79 12.68
C ARG A 232 -24.92 -8.49 12.62
N ILE A 233 -24.21 -8.51 13.75
CA ILE A 233 -22.97 -9.27 13.92
C ILE A 233 -23.18 -10.26 15.05
N ASN A 234 -23.11 -11.56 14.75
CA ASN A 234 -23.38 -12.63 15.73
C ASN A 234 -24.70 -12.44 16.50
N GLY A 235 -25.71 -11.88 15.84
CA GLY A 235 -27.02 -11.60 16.43
C GLY A 235 -27.13 -10.25 17.16
N ILE A 236 -26.08 -9.44 17.27
CA ILE A 236 -26.14 -8.10 17.86
C ILE A 236 -26.45 -7.09 16.76
N ASP A 237 -27.49 -6.27 16.95
CA ASP A 237 -27.87 -5.20 16.02
C ASP A 237 -26.84 -4.05 16.08
N ILE A 238 -26.34 -3.66 14.91
CA ILE A 238 -25.33 -2.62 14.73
C ILE A 238 -25.90 -1.57 13.78
N THR A 239 -25.78 -0.30 14.17
CA THR A 239 -26.11 0.85 13.35
C THR A 239 -24.85 1.71 13.19
N SER A 240 -24.58 2.17 11.98
CA SER A 240 -23.40 2.99 11.65
C SER A 240 -23.79 4.07 10.66
N SER A 241 -23.27 5.29 10.82
CA SER A 241 -23.44 6.36 9.84
C SER A 241 -22.64 6.13 8.55
N SER A 242 -21.75 5.14 8.52
CA SER A 242 -20.88 4.82 7.38
C SER A 242 -21.01 3.36 6.93
N ASN A 243 -20.76 3.13 5.64
CA ASN A 243 -20.59 1.78 5.08
C ASN A 243 -19.26 1.13 5.46
N VAL A 244 -18.32 1.89 6.02
CA VAL A 244 -17.11 1.35 6.65
C VAL A 244 -17.37 1.26 8.15
N VAL A 245 -17.62 0.06 8.62
CA VAL A 245 -17.94 -0.25 10.02
C VAL A 245 -16.65 -0.70 10.70
N SER A 246 -16.00 0.21 11.43
CA SER A 246 -14.86 -0.06 12.30
C SER A 246 -15.29 -0.13 13.77
N ASP A 247 -14.40 -0.63 14.63
CA ASP A 247 -14.49 -0.56 16.10
C ASP A 247 -15.63 -1.32 16.78
N VAL A 248 -16.52 -1.95 16.00
CA VAL A 248 -17.57 -2.84 16.52
C VAL A 248 -17.00 -4.16 17.02
N ILE A 249 -15.99 -4.68 16.32
CA ILE A 249 -15.16 -5.80 16.77
C ILE A 249 -13.73 -5.29 16.78
N THR A 250 -13.05 -5.43 17.93
CA THR A 250 -11.66 -4.99 18.07
C THR A 250 -10.78 -5.57 16.97
N GLY A 251 -10.17 -4.70 16.19
CA GLY A 251 -9.25 -5.07 15.12
C GLY A 251 -9.88 -5.59 13.83
N LEU A 252 -11.21 -5.59 13.69
CA LEU A 252 -11.91 -5.94 12.45
C LEU A 252 -12.62 -4.72 11.87
N THR A 253 -12.44 -4.50 10.58
CA THR A 253 -13.18 -3.50 9.80
C THR A 253 -14.01 -4.21 8.74
N ILE A 254 -15.29 -3.86 8.64
CA ILE A 254 -16.23 -4.41 7.66
C ILE A 254 -16.65 -3.29 6.72
N THR A 255 -16.54 -3.52 5.41
CA THR A 255 -16.93 -2.55 4.39
C THR A 255 -18.13 -3.09 3.62
N LEU A 256 -19.29 -2.48 3.80
CA LEU A 256 -20.53 -2.88 3.12
C LEU A 256 -20.53 -2.35 1.68
N LYS A 257 -20.88 -3.22 0.73
CA LYS A 257 -20.91 -2.90 -0.71
C LYS A 257 -22.31 -2.96 -1.30
N LYS A 258 -23.16 -3.85 -0.79
CA LYS A 258 -24.50 -4.10 -1.32
C LYS A 258 -25.47 -4.45 -0.21
N GLU A 259 -26.72 -4.00 -0.36
CA GLU A 259 -27.80 -4.49 0.48
C GLU A 259 -28.08 -5.97 0.21
N SER A 260 -28.37 -6.73 1.26
CA SER A 260 -28.63 -8.17 1.15
C SER A 260 -29.49 -8.68 2.29
N THR A 261 -30.31 -9.70 2.04
CA THR A 261 -31.01 -10.47 3.07
C THR A 261 -30.26 -11.76 3.44
N SER A 262 -29.26 -12.14 2.65
CA SER A 262 -28.42 -13.31 2.89
C SER A 262 -27.32 -12.98 3.89
N ALA A 263 -27.09 -13.90 4.83
CA ALA A 263 -25.98 -13.78 5.76
C ALA A 263 -24.62 -14.03 5.08
N VAL A 264 -23.60 -13.34 5.54
CA VAL A 264 -22.21 -13.46 5.11
C VAL A 264 -21.35 -13.82 6.31
N THR A 265 -20.48 -14.82 6.17
CA THR A 265 -19.52 -15.17 7.22
C THR A 265 -18.20 -14.48 6.95
N VAL A 266 -17.68 -13.78 7.97
CA VAL A 266 -16.32 -13.25 8.01
C VAL A 266 -15.47 -14.19 8.86
N ALA A 267 -14.52 -14.89 8.25
CA ALA A 267 -13.57 -15.76 8.94
C ALA A 267 -12.26 -15.02 9.16
N VAL A 268 -11.86 -14.86 10.42
CA VAL A 268 -10.57 -14.30 10.84
C VAL A 268 -9.63 -15.44 11.20
N THR A 269 -8.52 -15.54 10.49
CA THR A 269 -7.52 -16.61 10.65
C THR A 269 -6.12 -16.02 10.77
N ASN A 270 -5.15 -16.82 11.23
CA ASN A 270 -3.75 -16.45 11.14
C ASN A 270 -3.35 -16.33 9.67
N ASP A 271 -2.61 -15.28 9.32
CA ASP A 271 -2.08 -15.07 7.98
C ASP A 271 -0.75 -15.82 7.80
N THR A 272 -0.85 -17.15 7.75
CA THR A 272 0.30 -18.04 7.55
C THR A 272 0.98 -17.82 6.20
N ASP A 273 0.25 -17.33 5.19
CA ASP A 273 0.78 -17.08 3.85
C ASP A 273 1.75 -15.89 3.85
N SER A 274 1.41 -14.82 4.56
CA SER A 274 2.32 -13.68 4.74
C SER A 274 3.58 -14.05 5.51
N ILE A 275 3.49 -14.96 6.48
CA ILE A 275 4.66 -15.47 7.21
C ILE A 275 5.52 -16.32 6.30
N LYS A 276 4.92 -17.24 5.54
CA LYS A 276 5.63 -18.08 4.57
C LYS A 276 6.42 -17.24 3.56
N LYS A 277 5.82 -16.17 3.02
CA LYS A 277 6.52 -15.24 2.11
C LYS A 277 7.72 -14.55 2.75
N LYS A 278 7.64 -14.17 4.02
CA LYS A 278 8.78 -13.57 4.75
C LYS A 278 9.91 -14.59 4.93
N ILE A 279 9.57 -15.84 5.25
CA ILE A 279 10.53 -16.94 5.37
C ILE A 279 11.20 -17.25 4.02
N GLU A 280 10.42 -17.29 2.94
CA GLU A 280 10.94 -17.43 1.57
C GLU A 280 11.91 -16.29 1.23
N GLY A 281 11.55 -15.05 1.54
CA GLY A 281 12.43 -13.89 1.35
C GLY A 281 13.74 -13.98 2.12
N PHE A 282 13.71 -14.48 3.37
CA PHE A 282 14.91 -14.74 4.15
C PHE A 282 15.79 -15.81 3.52
N VAL A 283 15.21 -16.95 3.12
CA VAL A 283 15.96 -18.04 2.46
C VAL A 283 16.59 -17.57 1.15
N THR A 284 15.86 -16.79 0.34
CA THR A 284 16.41 -16.18 -0.88
C THR A 284 17.58 -15.26 -0.55
N ALA A 285 17.43 -14.35 0.41
CA ALA A 285 18.50 -13.41 0.77
C ALA A 285 19.74 -14.11 1.35
N TYR A 286 19.54 -15.19 2.11
CA TYR A 286 20.64 -16.03 2.62
C TYR A 286 21.37 -16.70 1.45
N ASN A 287 20.63 -17.33 0.55
CA ASN A 287 21.18 -18.01 -0.62
C ASN A 287 21.93 -17.05 -1.53
N ASP A 288 21.47 -15.81 -1.68
CA ASP A 288 22.16 -14.77 -2.43
C ASP A 288 23.55 -14.46 -1.86
N VAL A 289 23.70 -14.42 -0.53
CA VAL A 289 25.01 -14.21 0.11
C VAL A 289 25.93 -15.41 -0.14
N ILE A 290 25.44 -16.63 0.12
CA ILE A 290 26.22 -17.86 -0.06
C ILE A 290 26.66 -18.02 -1.51
N ASN A 291 25.74 -17.86 -2.46
CA ASN A 291 26.01 -17.97 -3.89
C ASN A 291 26.96 -16.88 -4.38
N TYR A 292 26.82 -15.64 -3.88
CA TYR A 292 27.73 -14.56 -4.25
C TYR A 292 29.15 -14.85 -3.79
N ILE A 293 29.35 -15.23 -2.52
CA ILE A 293 30.67 -15.60 -2.00
C ILE A 293 31.24 -16.78 -2.78
N ALA A 294 30.45 -17.83 -3.02
CA ALA A 294 30.88 -18.99 -3.79
C ALA A 294 31.34 -18.58 -5.20
N SER A 295 30.54 -17.79 -5.92
CA SER A 295 30.86 -17.33 -7.28
C SER A 295 32.14 -16.50 -7.37
N LYS A 296 32.51 -15.81 -6.29
CA LYS A 296 33.73 -15.00 -6.21
C LYS A 296 34.91 -15.74 -5.58
N SER A 297 34.71 -16.95 -5.08
CA SER A 297 35.72 -17.77 -4.40
C SER A 297 36.19 -18.98 -5.22
N THR A 298 35.68 -19.17 -6.43
CA THR A 298 36.07 -20.27 -7.32
C THR A 298 37.28 -19.94 -8.19
N TRP A 299 37.98 -20.98 -8.63
CA TRP A 299 39.00 -20.90 -9.67
C TRP A 299 38.36 -21.17 -11.04
N ASP A 300 38.56 -20.28 -12.00
CA ASP A 300 38.15 -20.50 -13.38
C ASP A 300 39.29 -21.22 -14.14
N SER A 301 39.05 -22.47 -14.52
CA SER A 301 40.01 -23.29 -15.27
C SER A 301 40.26 -22.81 -16.70
N THR A 302 39.31 -22.07 -17.28
CA THR A 302 39.37 -21.54 -18.64
C THR A 302 40.24 -20.30 -18.70
N THR A 303 39.97 -19.32 -17.85
CA THR A 303 40.76 -18.09 -17.78
C THR A 303 42.03 -18.24 -16.95
N LYS A 304 42.16 -19.34 -16.19
CA LYS A 304 43.24 -19.59 -15.23
C LYS A 304 43.37 -18.47 -14.21
N THR A 305 42.23 -17.96 -13.74
CA THR A 305 42.16 -16.90 -12.74
C THR A 305 41.27 -17.30 -11.57
N GLY A 306 41.69 -16.95 -10.36
CA GLY A 306 40.84 -17.03 -9.18
C GLY A 306 39.84 -15.88 -9.13
N GLY A 307 38.65 -16.14 -8.60
CA GLY A 307 37.71 -15.09 -8.24
C GLY A 307 38.30 -14.15 -7.17
N SER A 308 37.72 -12.95 -7.05
CA SER A 308 38.25 -11.87 -6.19
C SER A 308 38.24 -12.19 -4.68
N LEU A 309 37.52 -13.23 -4.26
CA LEU A 309 37.47 -13.75 -2.88
C LEU A 309 38.16 -15.12 -2.72
N LEU A 310 38.81 -15.66 -3.76
CA LEU A 310 39.54 -16.92 -3.63
C LEU A 310 40.61 -16.79 -2.54
N GLY A 311 40.54 -17.67 -1.53
CA GLY A 311 41.47 -17.63 -0.39
C GLY A 311 41.18 -16.51 0.63
N ASP A 312 40.14 -15.70 0.46
CA ASP A 312 39.80 -14.62 1.39
C ASP A 312 39.22 -15.15 2.72
N ALA A 313 39.85 -14.78 3.84
CA ALA A 313 39.47 -15.28 5.16
C ALA A 313 38.15 -14.68 5.67
N THR A 314 37.90 -13.40 5.39
CA THR A 314 36.68 -12.69 5.80
C THR A 314 35.47 -13.31 5.12
N ALA A 315 35.55 -13.58 3.82
CA ALA A 315 34.48 -14.24 3.08
C ALA A 315 34.15 -15.63 3.64
N ARG A 316 35.17 -16.42 3.99
CA ARG A 316 34.97 -17.73 4.65
C ARG A 316 34.35 -17.60 6.05
N ASP A 317 34.77 -16.61 6.82
CA ASP A 317 34.21 -16.36 8.15
C ASP A 317 32.73 -15.93 8.09
N VAL A 318 32.33 -15.14 7.10
CA VAL A 318 30.93 -14.81 6.86
C VAL A 318 30.10 -16.07 6.60
N VAL A 319 30.55 -16.93 5.67
CA VAL A 319 29.87 -18.20 5.37
C VAL A 319 29.77 -19.08 6.62
N ARG A 320 30.85 -19.22 7.39
CA ARG A 320 30.88 -20.02 8.62
C ARG A 320 29.87 -19.50 9.64
N ARG A 321 29.90 -18.20 9.95
CA ARG A 321 28.97 -17.58 10.92
C ARG A 321 27.51 -17.71 10.49
N LEU A 322 27.23 -17.51 9.19
CA LEU A 322 25.88 -17.68 8.66
C LEU A 322 25.40 -19.13 8.78
N LYS A 323 26.25 -20.11 8.43
CA LYS A 323 25.96 -21.53 8.59
C LYS A 323 25.69 -21.89 10.05
N ASP A 324 26.56 -21.47 10.96
CA ASP A 324 26.45 -21.75 12.39
C ASP A 324 25.11 -21.24 12.96
N MET A 325 24.63 -20.07 12.50
CA MET A 325 23.34 -19.49 12.92
C MET A 325 22.12 -20.26 12.38
N VAL A 326 22.16 -20.79 11.16
CA VAL A 326 20.99 -21.46 10.55
C VAL A 326 20.88 -22.95 10.94
N ILE A 327 21.96 -23.54 11.49
CA ILE A 327 21.97 -24.92 11.99
C ILE A 327 21.84 -24.99 13.53
N SER A 328 21.91 -23.85 14.23
CA SER A 328 21.79 -23.84 15.69
C SER A 328 20.35 -24.14 16.12
N THR A 329 20.21 -24.80 17.27
CA THR A 329 18.92 -24.98 17.93
C THR A 329 18.58 -23.80 18.84
N VAL A 330 17.28 -23.51 18.99
CA VAL A 330 16.75 -22.47 19.85
C VAL A 330 16.08 -23.10 21.07
N SER A 331 16.78 -23.08 22.19
CA SER A 331 16.33 -23.70 23.46
C SER A 331 14.99 -23.17 24.02
N ALA A 332 14.52 -22.01 23.55
CA ALA A 332 13.25 -21.43 23.96
C ALA A 332 12.03 -22.00 23.20
N ALA A 333 12.25 -22.71 22.09
CA ALA A 333 11.23 -23.37 21.29
C ALA A 333 11.04 -24.82 21.75
N SER A 334 9.87 -25.41 21.46
CA SER A 334 9.61 -26.82 21.77
C SER A 334 10.47 -27.73 20.91
N SER A 335 10.79 -28.94 21.40
CA SER A 335 11.72 -29.87 20.74
C SER A 335 11.29 -30.32 19.33
N ASP A 336 10.02 -30.10 18.96
CA ASP A 336 9.48 -30.39 17.63
C ASP A 336 9.56 -29.21 16.66
N VAL A 337 10.07 -28.04 17.08
CA VAL A 337 10.35 -26.86 16.24
C VAL A 337 11.56 -26.05 16.76
N ASP A 338 12.53 -26.69 17.40
CA ASP A 338 13.70 -26.00 17.96
C ASP A 338 14.80 -25.72 16.94
N SER A 339 14.60 -26.05 15.67
CA SER A 339 15.55 -25.78 14.59
C SER A 339 14.84 -25.50 13.26
N LEU A 340 15.55 -24.82 12.35
CA LEU A 340 15.07 -24.56 10.99
C LEU A 340 14.71 -25.85 10.25
N THR A 341 15.45 -26.94 10.51
CA THR A 341 15.18 -28.26 9.90
C THR A 341 13.82 -28.83 10.31
N GLU A 342 13.40 -28.64 11.56
CA GLU A 342 12.11 -29.11 12.07
C GLU A 342 10.90 -28.36 11.48
N ILE A 343 11.11 -27.13 11.00
CA ILE A 343 10.11 -26.36 10.25
C ILE A 343 10.23 -26.53 8.73
N GLY A 344 11.04 -27.48 8.27
CA GLY A 344 11.19 -27.82 6.85
C GLY A 344 12.18 -26.96 6.08
N ILE A 345 13.08 -26.22 6.76
CA ILE A 345 14.16 -25.46 6.13
C ILE A 345 15.47 -26.21 6.32
N THR A 346 16.01 -26.77 5.25
CA THR A 346 17.19 -27.63 5.30
C THR A 346 18.40 -26.97 4.64
N THR A 347 19.60 -27.24 5.16
CA THR A 347 20.85 -26.79 4.55
C THR A 347 21.41 -27.87 3.62
N ASN A 348 21.76 -27.50 2.39
CA ASN A 348 22.47 -28.35 1.45
C ASN A 348 23.93 -28.53 1.92
N SER A 349 24.34 -29.77 2.16
CA SER A 349 25.65 -30.08 2.71
C SER A 349 26.82 -29.74 1.78
N LYS A 350 26.59 -29.62 0.47
CA LYS A 350 27.62 -29.37 -0.54
C LYS A 350 27.97 -27.90 -0.67
N ASP A 351 26.95 -27.04 -0.80
CA ASP A 351 27.13 -25.61 -1.09
C ASP A 351 26.73 -24.71 0.09
N GLY A 352 25.98 -25.23 1.07
CA GLY A 352 25.53 -24.46 2.22
C GLY A 352 24.29 -23.61 1.99
N THR A 353 23.63 -23.74 0.84
CA THR A 353 22.35 -23.07 0.55
C THR A 353 21.21 -23.69 1.35
N LEU A 354 20.16 -22.91 1.58
CA LEU A 354 18.93 -23.33 2.22
C LEU A 354 17.87 -23.73 1.18
N SER A 355 17.05 -24.72 1.52
CA SER A 355 15.86 -25.12 0.75
C SER A 355 14.64 -25.24 1.67
N ILE A 356 13.46 -24.92 1.14
CA ILE A 356 12.20 -24.96 1.88
C ILE A 356 11.35 -26.15 1.43
N ASN A 357 10.96 -27.00 2.36
CA ASN A 357 9.82 -27.91 2.20
C ASN A 357 8.53 -27.15 2.51
N SER A 358 7.85 -26.70 1.45
CA SER A 358 6.63 -25.89 1.55
C SER A 358 5.49 -26.56 2.31
N THR A 359 5.40 -27.90 2.28
CA THR A 359 4.37 -28.65 2.98
C THR A 359 4.65 -28.67 4.47
N THR A 360 5.85 -29.11 4.87
CA THR A 360 6.26 -29.14 6.27
C THR A 360 6.18 -27.76 6.92
N LEU A 361 6.63 -26.71 6.22
CA LEU A 361 6.53 -25.35 6.72
C LEU A 361 5.07 -24.91 6.92
N GLY A 362 4.19 -25.22 5.95
CA GLY A 362 2.76 -24.91 6.04
C GLY A 362 2.07 -25.63 7.21
N ASP A 363 2.38 -26.91 7.40
CA ASP A 363 1.83 -27.73 8.48
C ASP A 363 2.25 -27.19 9.86
N LYS A 364 3.54 -26.85 10.03
CA LYS A 364 4.07 -26.29 11.28
C LYS A 364 3.51 -24.90 11.56
N LEU A 365 3.41 -24.02 10.56
CA LEU A 365 2.78 -22.70 10.72
C LEU A 365 1.30 -22.80 11.08
N SER A 366 0.60 -23.83 10.60
CA SER A 366 -0.83 -24.02 10.90
C SER A 366 -1.06 -24.60 12.29
N ALA A 367 -0.23 -25.57 12.71
CA ALA A 367 -0.42 -26.32 13.94
C ALA A 367 0.34 -25.75 15.15
N LYS A 368 1.46 -25.05 14.92
CA LYS A 368 2.46 -24.69 15.94
C LYS A 368 2.99 -23.26 15.77
N ILE A 369 2.15 -22.33 15.33
CA ILE A 369 2.56 -20.95 15.02
C ILE A 369 3.29 -20.26 16.19
N ASP A 370 2.86 -20.51 17.43
CA ASP A 370 3.47 -19.95 18.63
C ASP A 370 4.90 -20.45 18.85
N ASP A 371 5.14 -21.73 18.58
CA ASP A 371 6.47 -22.32 18.76
C ASP A 371 7.37 -21.97 17.57
N VAL A 372 6.82 -21.87 16.35
CA VAL A 372 7.55 -21.35 15.18
C VAL A 372 7.93 -19.88 15.34
N ALA A 373 7.14 -19.08 16.06
CA ALA A 373 7.48 -17.68 16.34
C ALA A 373 8.57 -17.50 17.41
N LYS A 374 8.81 -18.52 18.25
CA LYS A 374 9.89 -18.52 19.26
C LYS A 374 11.22 -18.96 18.69
N LEU A 375 11.20 -19.83 17.67
CA LEU A 375 12.34 -20.20 16.84
C LEU A 375 12.85 -18.98 16.08
#